data_AF-A0A6B1F6D3-F1
#
_entry.id   AF-A0A6B1F6D3-F1
#
_cell.length_a   1.000
_cell.length_b   1.000
_cell.length_c   1.000
_cell.angle_alpha   90.00
_cell.angle_beta   90.00
_cell.angle_gamma   90.00
#
_symmetry.space_group_name_H-M   'P 1'
#
loop_
_entity.id
_entity.type
_entity.pdbx_description
1 polymer ?
#
loop_
_entity_poly.entity_id
_entity_poly.type
_entity_poly.pdbx_seq_one_letter_code
_entity_poly.pdbx_strand_id
1 'polypeptide(L)'
;MNEKFTTSNNTFLRAFQRVETGRVLSLIFSRLYLLRNQLIHGGATHKSSKNREQVVTGSGLLGALVPIFVDIMLDHPEEEWGDPYFPVIEE
;
A
#
# COMPACT_ATOMS: atom_id res chain seq x y z
N MET A 1 16.18 15.41 -4.47
CA MET A 1 15.47 14.10 -4.51
C MET A 1 16.05 13.11 -3.50
N ASN A 2 17.38 12.98 -3.39
CA ASN A 2 18.03 12.06 -2.43
C ASN A 2 17.80 12.39 -0.95
N GLU A 3 17.78 13.66 -0.54
CA GLU A 3 17.55 14.01 0.87
C GLU A 3 16.15 13.62 1.35
N LYS A 4 15.10 13.93 0.58
CA LYS A 4 13.72 13.55 0.92
C LYS A 4 13.57 12.03 1.05
N PHE A 5 14.20 11.27 0.17
CA PHE A 5 14.22 9.81 0.23
C PHE A 5 14.94 9.30 1.49
N THR A 6 16.12 9.84 1.79
CA THR A 6 16.91 9.47 2.98
C THR A 6 16.15 9.77 4.28
N THR A 7 15.54 10.95 4.38
CA THR A 7 14.72 11.33 5.54
C THR A 7 13.50 10.43 5.71
N SER A 8 12.80 10.11 4.61
CA SER A 8 11.69 9.15 4.64
C SER A 8 12.15 7.77 5.12
N ASN A 9 13.32 7.30 4.66
CA ASN A 9 13.86 6.01 5.07
C ASN A 9 14.26 5.97 6.55
N ASN A 10 14.95 7.01 7.04
CA ASN A 10 15.29 7.14 8.45
C ASN A 10 14.05 7.19 9.35
N THR A 11 13.00 7.87 8.89
CA THR A 11 11.71 7.93 9.61
C THR A 11 11.06 6.55 9.69
N PHE A 12 11.08 5.79 8.59
CA PHE A 12 10.58 4.42 8.56
C PHE A 12 11.35 3.51 9.52
N LEU A 13 12.69 3.54 9.48
CA LEU A 13 13.51 2.71 10.36
C LEU A 13 13.28 3.01 11.84
N ARG A 14 13.14 4.30 12.20
CA ARG A 14 12.82 4.69 13.57
C ARG A 14 11.44 4.20 14.02
N ALA A 15 10.42 4.35 13.16
CA ALA A 15 9.08 3.86 13.45
C ALA A 15 9.06 2.33 13.61
N PHE A 16 9.80 1.62 12.75
CA PHE A 16 9.94 0.17 12.80
C PHE A 16 10.64 -0.31 14.08
N GLN A 17 11.77 0.31 14.45
CA GLN A 17 12.49 0.01 15.68
C GLN A 17 11.65 0.23 16.95
N ARG A 18 10.74 1.20 16.90
CA ARG A 18 9.84 1.54 18.01
C ARG A 18 8.53 0.77 17.99
N VAL A 19 8.34 -0.15 17.03
CA VAL A 19 7.10 -0.92 16.87
C VAL A 19 5.88 -0.01 16.74
N GLU A 20 6.05 1.16 16.09
CA GLU A 20 4.96 2.08 15.78
C GLU A 20 4.18 1.55 14.58
N THR A 21 3.46 0.44 14.76
CA THR A 21 2.81 -0.34 13.68
C THR A 21 1.96 0.52 12.77
N GLY A 22 1.09 1.37 13.33
CA GLY A 22 0.24 2.27 12.54
C GLY A 22 1.07 3.19 11.63
N ARG A 23 2.15 3.77 12.16
CA ARG A 23 3.04 4.65 11.40
C ARG A 23 3.82 3.91 10.31
N VAL A 24 4.29 2.70 10.62
CA VAL A 24 4.95 1.82 9.64
C VAL A 24 4.00 1.51 8.49
N LEU A 25 2.77 1.12 8.79
CA LEU A 25 1.74 0.85 7.79
C LEU A 25 1.40 2.09 6.96
N SER A 26 1.23 3.26 7.56
CA SER A 26 1.00 4.50 6.81
C SER A 26 2.12 4.81 5.81
N LEU A 27 3.38 4.61 6.21
CA LEU A 27 4.53 4.81 5.33
C LEU A 27 4.59 3.79 4.19
N ILE A 28 4.23 2.53 4.48
CA ILE A 28 4.10 1.47 3.48
C ILE A 28 2.99 1.80 2.47
N PHE A 29 1.80 2.17 2.93
CA PHE A 29 0.67 2.50 2.05
C PHE A 29 0.98 3.72 1.16
N SER A 30 1.67 4.73 1.71
CA SER A 30 2.16 5.86 0.91
C SER A 30 3.10 5.40 -0.22
N ARG A 31 4.00 4.46 0.05
CA ARG A 31 4.91 3.90 -0.97
C ARG A 31 4.19 3.05 -2.01
N LEU A 32 3.19 2.26 -1.60
CA LEU A 32 2.34 1.49 -2.52
C LEU A 32 1.52 2.42 -3.43
N TYR A 33 0.98 3.51 -2.89
CA TYR A 33 0.27 4.52 -3.66
C TYR A 33 1.17 5.19 -4.71
N LEU A 34 2.40 5.58 -4.32
CA LEU A 34 3.39 6.10 -5.25
C LEU A 34 3.75 5.08 -6.34
N LEU A 35 3.93 3.81 -5.97
CA LEU A 35 4.20 2.73 -6.92
C LEU A 35 3.06 2.58 -7.92
N ARG A 36 1.80 2.53 -7.46
CA ARG A 36 0.61 2.50 -8.32
C ARG A 36 0.61 3.68 -9.29
N ASN A 37 0.95 4.88 -8.83
CA ASN A 37 1.01 6.05 -9.71
C ASN A 37 2.12 5.95 -10.76
N GLN A 38 3.28 5.37 -10.43
CA GLN A 38 4.36 5.13 -11.38
C GLN A 38 3.99 4.09 -12.45
N LEU A 39 3.16 3.10 -12.09
CA LEU A 39 2.66 2.10 -13.03
C LEU A 39 1.61 2.69 -13.98
N ILE A 40 0.67 3.49 -13.46
CA ILE A 40 -0.47 3.99 -14.23
C ILE A 40 -0.14 5.25 -15.03
N HIS A 41 0.61 6.19 -14.45
CA HIS A 41 0.84 7.52 -15.04
C HIS A 41 2.24 7.66 -15.68
N GLY A 42 2.99 6.56 -15.76
CA GLY A 42 4.33 6.53 -16.33
C GLY A 42 5.45 6.53 -15.28
N GLY A 43 6.58 5.93 -15.64
CA GLY A 43 7.69 5.61 -14.73
C GLY A 43 8.10 4.14 -14.82
N ALA A 44 7.14 3.28 -15.16
CA ALA A 44 7.38 1.88 -15.53
C ALA A 44 7.38 1.73 -17.05
N THR A 45 8.56 1.57 -17.66
CA THR A 45 8.68 1.27 -19.10
C THR A 45 8.74 -0.24 -19.33
N HIS A 46 8.22 -0.69 -20.47
CA HIS A 46 8.30 -2.10 -20.87
C HIS A 46 9.76 -2.58 -20.87
N LYS A 47 10.04 -3.73 -20.23
CA LYS A 47 11.39 -4.29 -19.97
C LYS A 47 12.28 -3.52 -18.97
N SER A 48 11.81 -2.45 -18.33
CA SER A 48 12.54 -1.82 -17.22
C SER A 48 12.51 -2.68 -15.97
N SER A 49 13.66 -2.84 -15.32
CA SER A 49 13.79 -3.51 -14.01
C SER A 49 13.41 -2.60 -12.84
N LYS A 50 13.31 -1.28 -13.04
CA LYS A 50 13.28 -0.28 -11.95
C LYS A 50 12.17 -0.48 -10.93
N ASN A 51 11.00 -0.94 -11.35
CA ASN A 51 9.84 -1.10 -10.47
C ASN A 51 9.44 -2.57 -10.24
N ARG A 52 10.04 -3.55 -10.94
CA ARG A 52 9.57 -4.94 -10.86
C ARG A 52 9.69 -5.52 -9.47
N GLU A 53 10.83 -5.32 -8.81
CA GLU A 53 11.05 -5.80 -7.45
C GLU A 53 10.04 -5.17 -6.47
N GLN A 54 9.78 -3.87 -6.62
CA GLN A 54 8.80 -3.16 -5.80
C GLN A 54 7.38 -3.68 -6.01
N VAL A 55 7.02 -4.05 -7.25
CA VAL A 55 5.73 -4.66 -7.57
C VAL A 55 5.60 -6.05 -6.94
N VAL A 56 6.63 -6.89 -7.06
CA VAL A 56 6.63 -8.23 -6.46
C VAL A 56 6.49 -8.13 -4.94
N THR A 57 7.31 -7.30 -4.29
CA THR A 57 7.26 -7.10 -2.84
C THR A 57 5.93 -6.48 -2.40
N GLY A 58 5.44 -5.46 -3.12
CA GLY A 58 4.18 -4.81 -2.82
C GLY A 58 2.98 -5.74 -2.98
N SER A 59 2.99 -6.58 -4.02
CA SER A 59 1.96 -7.59 -4.23
C SER A 59 1.96 -8.65 -3.13
N GLY A 60 3.13 -9.14 -2.71
CA GLY A 60 3.24 -10.07 -1.59
C GLY A 60 2.72 -9.48 -0.28
N LEU A 61 3.02 -8.21 -0.01
CA LEU A 61 2.53 -7.49 1.17
C LEU A 61 1.01 -7.31 1.15
N LEU A 62 0.46 -6.87 0.02
CA LEU A 62 -0.99 -6.77 -0.13
C LEU A 62 -1.68 -8.13 -0.02
N GLY A 63 -1.06 -9.19 -0.52
CA GLY A 63 -1.56 -10.57 -0.35
C GLY A 63 -1.70 -10.98 1.10
N ALA A 64 -0.86 -10.47 2.01
CA ALA A 64 -0.97 -10.70 3.44
C ALA A 64 -1.98 -9.76 4.14
N LEU A 65 -2.10 -8.51 3.68
CA LEU A 65 -2.91 -7.49 4.34
C LEU A 65 -4.38 -7.48 3.93
N VAL A 66 -4.68 -7.77 2.66
CA VAL A 66 -6.06 -7.76 2.15
C VAL A 66 -6.97 -8.72 2.91
N PRO A 67 -6.58 -9.97 3.20
CA PRO A 67 -7.42 -10.87 4.01
C PRO A 67 -7.75 -10.27 5.38
N ILE A 68 -6.77 -9.64 6.04
CA ILE A 68 -6.96 -9.00 7.35
C ILE A 68 -7.96 -7.84 7.25
N PHE A 69 -7.90 -7.04 6.18
CA PHE A 69 -8.88 -5.97 5.97
C PHE A 69 -10.28 -6.51 5.78
N VAL A 70 -10.43 -7.59 5.01
CA VAL A 70 -11.71 -8.26 4.80
C VAL A 70 -12.26 -8.80 6.12
N ASP A 71 -11.44 -9.47 6.93
CA ASP A 71 -11.85 -9.98 8.24
C ASP A 71 -12.34 -8.84 9.15
N ILE A 72 -11.60 -7.72 9.21
CA ILE A 72 -12.01 -6.53 10.00
C ILE A 72 -13.35 -5.98 9.51
N MET A 73 -13.55 -5.88 8.19
CA MET A 73 -14.81 -5.38 7.61
C MET A 73 -15.98 -6.32 7.93
N LEU A 74 -15.76 -7.64 7.88
CA LEU A 74 -16.78 -8.65 8.19
C LEU A 74 -17.13 -8.67 9.69
N ASP A 75 -16.16 -8.39 10.56
CA ASP A 75 -16.36 -8.34 12.02
C ASP A 75 -17.10 -7.06 12.47
N HIS A 76 -17.12 -6.01 11.64
CA HIS A 76 -17.75 -4.71 11.97
C HIS A 76 -18.68 -4.24 10.83
N PRO A 77 -19.76 -4.98 10.53
CA PRO A 77 -20.66 -4.66 9.42
C PRO A 77 -21.44 -3.36 9.60
N GLU A 78 -21.55 -2.85 10.82
CA GLU A 78 -22.26 -1.61 11.17
C GLU A 78 -21.46 -0.34 10.89
N GLU A 79 -20.15 -0.45 10.65
CA GLU A 79 -19.28 0.68 10.36
C GLU A 79 -19.48 1.21 8.93
N GLU A 80 -19.27 2.51 8.75
CA GLU A 80 -19.41 3.17 7.44
C GLU A 80 -18.16 2.94 6.57
N TRP A 81 -18.10 1.80 5.89
CA TRP A 81 -16.99 1.43 4.99
C TRP A 81 -17.02 2.16 3.63
N GLY A 82 -18.08 2.92 3.37
CA GLY A 82 -18.34 3.61 2.10
C GLY A 82 -19.00 2.72 1.05
N ASP A 83 -19.47 3.34 -0.04
CA ASP A 83 -20.14 2.62 -1.12
C ASP A 83 -19.15 1.79 -1.95
N PRO A 84 -19.52 0.56 -2.35
CA PRO A 84 -18.70 -0.21 -3.27
C PRO A 84 -18.61 0.51 -4.62
N TYR A 85 -17.38 0.76 -5.09
CA TYR A 85 -17.15 1.34 -6.42
C TYR A 85 -17.73 0.50 -7.57
N PHE A 86 -17.92 -0.79 -7.34
CA PHE A 86 -18.55 -1.74 -8.26
C PHE A 86 -19.67 -2.46 -7.50
N PRO A 87 -20.88 -1.88 -7.44
CA PRO A 87 -22.00 -2.51 -6.75
C PRO A 87 -22.46 -3.76 -7.49
N VAL A 88 -23.08 -4.68 -6.75
CA VAL A 88 -23.77 -5.82 -7.36
C VAL A 88 -24.95 -5.28 -8.17
N ILE A 89 -25.05 -5.67 -9.43
CA ILE A 89 -26.20 -5.35 -10.29
C ILE A 89 -27.21 -6.49 -10.08
N GLU A 90 -28.36 -6.18 -9.51
CA GLU A 90 -29.49 -7.11 -9.46
C GLU A 90 -30.09 -7.23 -10.88
N GLU A 91 -30.47 -8.45 -11.29
CA GLU A 91 -31.11 -8.72 -12.59
C GLU A 91 -32.52 -8.13 -12.71
#